data_AF-A0A413F8Q0-F1
#
_entry.id   AF-A0A413F8Q0-F1
#
_cell.length_a   1.000
_cell.length_b   1.000
_cell.length_c   1.000
_cell.angle_alpha   90.00
_cell.angle_beta   90.00
_cell.angle_gamma   90.00
#
_symmetry.space_group_name_H-M   'P 1'
#
loop_
_entity.id
_entity.type
_entity.pdbx_description
1 polymer ?
#
loop_
_entity_poly.entity_id
_entity_poly.type
_entity_poly.pdbx_seq_one_letter_code
_entity_poly.pdbx_strand_id
1 'polypeptide(L)' 'MKVKKVLGIIMGILGLVLVIIEILLKMEESMSISVIGGADGPTSIFLAGRIGGNISILIIIVGVILMVIAGFILFKRKH' A
#
# COMPACT_ATOMS: atom_id res chain seq x y z
N MET A 1 26.59 16.78 2.16
CA MET A 1 26.25 15.43 2.69
C MET A 1 24.98 15.44 3.54
N LYS A 2 24.76 16.47 4.39
CA LYS A 2 23.56 16.59 5.23
C LYS A 2 22.24 16.70 4.44
N VAL A 3 22.17 17.58 3.43
CA VAL A 3 20.95 17.80 2.62
C VAL A 3 20.47 16.54 1.88
N LYS A 4 21.39 15.74 1.30
CA LYS A 4 21.04 14.48 0.62
C LYS A 4 20.40 13.46 1.56
N LYS A 5 20.86 13.38 2.82
CA LYS A 5 20.25 12.51 3.84
C LYS A 5 18.86 13.01 4.23
N VAL A 6 18.69 14.31 4.42
CA VAL A 6 17.37 14.91 4.72
C VAL A 6 16.39 14.64 3.57
N LEU A 7 16.83 14.77 2.32
CA LEU A 7 16.04 14.43 1.14
C LEU A 7 15.63 12.94 1.12
N GLY A 8 16.57 12.04 1.42
CA GLY A 8 16.28 10.60 1.51
C GLY A 8 15.23 10.29 2.59
N ILE A 9 15.31 10.93 3.76
CA ILE A 9 14.31 10.76 4.83
C ILE A 9 12.94 11.26 4.38
N ILE A 10 12.86 12.46 3.79
CA ILE A 10 11.60 13.04 3.30
C ILE A 10 10.97 12.12 2.25
N MET A 11 11.76 11.64 1.27
CA MET A 11 11.28 10.73 0.23
C MET A 11 10.81 9.39 0.80
N GLY A 12 11.51 8.85 1.80
CA GLY A 12 11.10 7.62 2.48
C GLY A 12 9.77 7.76 3.21
N ILE A 13 9.58 8.88 3.94
CA ILE A 13 8.32 9.19 4.63
C ILE A 13 7.20 9.36 3.60
N LEU A 14 7.45 10.11 2.52
CA LEU A 14 6.47 10.32 1.46
C LEU A 14 6.01 9.00 0.82
N GLY A 15 6.96 8.11 0.49
CA GLY A 15 6.65 6.79 -0.08
C GLY A 15 5.84 5.91 0.88
N LEU A 16 6.18 5.93 2.17
CA LEU A 16 5.45 5.19 3.20
C LEU A 16 4.01 5.69 3.34
N VAL A 17 3.82 7.01 3.41
CA VAL A 17 2.49 7.64 3.54
C VAL A 17 1.61 7.29 2.34
N LEU A 18 2.15 7.33 1.12
CA LEU A 18 1.39 6.96 -0.09
C LEU A 18 0.92 5.50 -0.04
N VAL A 19 1.77 4.56 0.37
CA VAL A 19 1.39 3.15 0.49
C VAL A 19 0.33 2.95 1.56
N ILE A 20 0.45 3.62 2.72
CA ILE A 20 -0.54 3.51 3.80
C ILE A 20 -1.89 4.06 3.37
N ILE A 21 -1.93 5.24 2.75
CA ILE A 21 -3.17 5.85 2.26
C ILE A 21 -3.85 4.92 1.24
N GLU A 22 -3.09 4.37 0.30
CA GLU A 22 -3.64 3.46 -0.71
C GLU A 22 -4.20 2.18 -0.09
N ILE A 23 -3.53 1.60 0.90
CA ILE A 23 -4.03 0.43 1.64
C ILE A 23 -5.34 0.77 2.35
N LEU A 24 -5.41 1.91 3.03
CA LEU A 24 -6.61 2.35 3.75
C LEU A 24 -7.81 2.55 2.81
N LEU A 25 -7.61 3.25 1.70
CA LEU A 25 -8.64 3.45 0.67
C LEU A 25 -9.13 2.10 0.11
N LYS A 26 -8.21 1.18 -0.11
CA LYS A 26 -8.53 -0.15 -0.65
C LYS A 26 -9.30 -1.02 0.32
N MET A 27 -9.05 -0.92 1.63
CA MET A 27 -9.83 -1.63 2.65
C MET A 27 -11.32 -1.24 2.60
N GLU A 28 -11.61 0.02 2.27
CA GLU A 28 -12.98 0.53 2.17
C GLU A 28 -13.66 0.08 0.88
N GLU A 29 -12.96 0.09 -0.27
CA GLU A 29 -13.54 -0.28 -1.57
C GLU A 29 -13.68 -1.79 -1.81
N SER A 30 -12.82 -2.62 -1.21
CA SER A 30 -12.65 -4.02 -1.65
C SER A 30 -13.44 -5.07 -0.86
N MET A 31 -14.22 -4.67 0.16
CA MET A 31 -15.07 -5.59 0.91
C MET A 31 -16.39 -5.85 0.17
N SER A 32 -16.40 -6.91 -0.65
CA SER A 32 -17.66 -7.54 -1.08
C SER A 32 -18.01 -8.66 -0.11
N ILE A 33 -19.09 -8.46 0.64
CA ILE A 33 -19.67 -9.48 1.51
C ILE A 33 -20.77 -10.18 0.70
N SER A 34 -20.57 -11.46 0.39
CA SER A 34 -21.61 -12.30 -0.19
C SER A 34 -22.13 -13.25 0.88
N VAL A 35 -23.40 -13.10 1.24
CA VAL A 35 -24.07 -14.00 2.18
C VAL A 35 -24.84 -15.04 1.37
N ILE A 36 -24.48 -16.32 1.56
CA ILE A 36 -25.16 -17.44 0.91
C ILE A 36 -25.68 -18.35 2.02
N GLY A 37 -26.99 -18.27 2.28
CA GLY A 37 -27.69 -19.13 3.22
C GLY A 37 -28.90 -18.44 3.87
N GLY A 38 -30.02 -19.15 3.94
CA GLY A 38 -31.27 -18.68 4.53
C GLY A 38 -32.15 -19.83 5.05
N ALA A 39 -32.92 -19.50 6.08
CA ALA A 39 -33.98 -20.23 6.80
C ALA A 39 -33.69 -21.62 7.39
N ASP A 40 -33.13 -22.59 6.66
CA ASP A 40 -33.12 -24.02 7.08
C ASP A 40 -31.75 -24.73 6.96
N GLY A 41 -30.64 -23.98 6.93
CA GLY A 41 -29.27 -24.53 6.92
C GLY A 41 -28.23 -23.50 7.36
N PRO A 42 -26.97 -23.92 7.63
CA PRO A 42 -25.94 -23.01 8.14
C PRO A 42 -25.66 -21.87 7.15
N THR A 43 -25.77 -20.63 7.62
CA THR A 43 -25.44 -19.44 6.84
C THR A 43 -23.93 -19.40 6.55
N SER A 44 -23.54 -19.37 5.27
CA SER A 44 -22.15 -19.19 4.85
C SER A 44 -21.90 -17.73 4.47
N ILE A 45 -20.88 -17.12 5.08
CA ILE A 45 -20.45 -15.75 4.78
C ILE A 45 -19.16 -15.83 3.99
N PHE A 46 -19.19 -15.36 2.74
CA PHE A 46 -18.02 -15.26 1.89
C PHE A 46 -17.49 -13.82 1.89
N LEU A 47 -16.26 -13.67 2.37
CA LEU A 47 -15.51 -12.42 2.31
C LEU A 47 -14.51 -12.53 1.15
N ALA A 48 -14.83 -11.90 0.02
CA ALA A 48 -13.92 -11.80 -1.11
C ALA A 48 -13.34 -10.37 -1.16
N GLY A 49 -12.02 -10.28 -1.09
CA GLY A 49 -11.28 -9.02 -1.27
C GLY A 49 -10.97 -8.79 -2.75
N ARG A 50 -11.51 -7.71 -3.33
CA ARG A 50 -11.12 -7.31 -4.70
C ARG A 50 -9.76 -6.62 -4.67
N ILE A 51 -8.73 -7.24 -5.22
CA ILE A 51 -7.44 -6.58 -5.44
C ILE A 51 -7.65 -5.59 -6.60
N GLY A 52 -7.96 -4.35 -6.23
CA GLY A 52 -8.32 -3.18 -7.06
C GLY A 52 -7.51 -2.94 -8.33
N GLY A 53 -8.11 -2.14 -9.22
CA GLY A 53 -7.72 -1.94 -10.61
C GLY A 53 -6.35 -1.28 -10.85
N ASN A 54 -6.02 -1.13 -12.14
CA ASN A 54 -4.69 -0.77 -12.64
C ASN A 54 -4.02 0.44 -11.96
N ILE A 55 -4.81 1.42 -11.51
CA ILE A 55 -4.32 2.67 -10.90
C ILE A 55 -3.81 2.44 -9.46
N SER A 56 -4.53 1.67 -8.65
CA SER A 56 -4.11 1.36 -7.27
C SER A 56 -2.80 0.58 -7.22
N ILE A 57 -2.65 -0.39 -8.12
CA ILE A 57 -1.41 -1.16 -8.25
C ILE A 57 -0.24 -0.24 -8.64
N LEU A 58 -0.49 0.74 -9.52
CA LEU A 58 0.52 1.70 -9.95
C LEU A 58 0.99 2.61 -8.81
N ILE A 59 0.08 3.08 -7.95
CA ILE A 59 0.42 3.91 -6.78
C ILE A 59 1.28 3.14 -5.78
N ILE A 60 0.95 1.88 -5.49
CA ILE A 60 1.76 1.01 -4.62
C ILE A 60 3.16 0.83 -5.20
N ILE A 61 3.29 0.55 -6.51
CA ILE A 61 4.58 0.39 -7.17
C ILE A 61 5.42 1.66 -7.06
N VAL A 62 4.83 2.83 -7.30
CA VAL A 62 5.51 4.13 -7.16
C VAL A 62 5.99 4.35 -5.73
N GLY A 63 5.15 4.06 -4.72
CA GLY A 63 5.50 4.17 -3.30
C GLY A 63 6.70 3.29 -2.91
N VAL A 64 6.72 2.04 -3.39
CA VAL A 64 7.83 1.11 -3.16
C VAL A 64 9.12 1.59 -3.83
N ILE A 65 9.05 2.08 -5.08
CA ILE A 65 10.21 2.64 -5.79
C ILE A 65 10.80 3.82 -5.01
N LEU A 66 9.95 4.73 -4.50
CA LEU A 66 10.41 5.86 -3.68
C LEU A 66 11.14 5.40 -2.41
N MET A 67 10.67 4.33 -1.75
CA MET A 67 11.37 3.74 -0.59
C MET A 67 12.74 3.16 -0.97
N VAL A 68 12.86 2.48 -2.11
CA VAL A 68 14.14 1.93 -2.59
C VAL A 68 15.14 3.05 -2.89
N ILE A 69 14.71 4.11 -3.56
CA ILE A 69 15.53 5.28 -3.87
C ILE A 69 15.97 5.99 -2.58
N ALA A 70 15.05 6.18 -1.64
CA ALA A 70 15.34 6.75 -0.32
C ALA A 70 16.38 5.91 0.42
N GLY A 71 16.21 4.57 0.44
CA GLY A 71 17.17 3.63 1.01
C GLY A 71 18.55 3.78 0.38
N PHE A 72 18.64 3.82 -0.95
CA PHE A 72 19.91 3.99 -1.65
C PHE A 72 20.60 5.33 -1.33
N ILE A 73 19.84 6.44 -1.28
CA ILE A 73 20.38 7.77 -0.92
C ILE A 73 20.92 7.79 0.51
N LEU A 74 20.26 7.09 1.44
CA LEU A 74 20.66 7.00 2.85
C LEU A 74 21.82 6.04 3.09
N PHE A 75 21.85 4.90 2.39
CA PHE A 75 22.86 3.85 2.52
C PHE A 75 24.12 4.09 1.69
N LYS A 76 24.13 5.02 0.74
CA LYS A 76 25.33 5.39 0.00
C LYS A 76 26.37 6.00 0.97
N ARG A 77 27.15 5.12 1.61
CA ARG A 77 28.33 5.48 2.39
C ARG A 77 29.30 6.14 1.43
N LYS A 78 29.61 7.39 1.74
CA LYS A 78 30.71 8.13 1.12
C LYS A 78 32.00 7.40 1.53
N HIS A 79 32.48 6.49 0.68
CA HIS A 79 33.92 6.24 0.61
C HIS A 79 34.59 7.53 0.14
#